data_AF-A0A258KDH0-F1
#
_entry.id   AF-A0A258KDH0-F1
#
_cell.length_a   1.000
_cell.length_b   1.000
_cell.length_c   1.000
_cell.angle_alpha   90.00
_cell.angle_beta   90.00
_cell.angle_gamma   90.00
#
_symmetry.space_group_name_H-M   'P 1'
#
loop_
_entity.id
_entity.type
_entity.pdbx_description
1 polymer ?
#
loop_
_entity_poly.entity_id
_entity_poly.type
_entity_poly.pdbx_seq_one_letter_code
_entity_poly.pdbx_strand_id
1 'polypeptide(L)'
;LAAILDDFKKRGERALVGFDFPLGFPRGFAKALSLPGEHPWRAVWDQLNKMVKDKADNTNNRFGVGSEINRRLTGGPFPFWGCPPKDTLTTLQPKRTREHGPDDLPEFRYADEAAKGAHSIWKLYYNGSVGGQAIVGIPAARRLKDARGDAARVWPFETGFKALTEADLEGVLVVIAEVYPSLLKATPAPGEVKDLAQVRAQAEHFAKLDEAGKLAALFAAPKAADEVVEAAVAEEGWILGA
;
A
#
# COMPACT_ATOMS: atom_id res chain seq x y z
N LEU A 1 0.81 6.80 -16.48
CA LEU A 1 1.84 5.89 -15.93
C LEU A 1 2.41 4.93 -16.97
N ALA A 2 1.59 4.06 -17.60
CA ALA A 2 2.10 3.06 -18.57
C ALA A 2 3.04 3.65 -19.64
N ALA A 3 2.61 4.73 -20.32
CA ALA A 3 3.42 5.40 -21.33
C ALA A 3 4.76 5.95 -20.81
N ILE A 4 4.81 6.44 -19.56
CA ILE A 4 6.05 6.94 -18.93
C ILE A 4 7.01 5.77 -18.69
N LEU A 5 6.50 4.65 -18.19
CA LEU A 5 7.31 3.45 -17.94
C LEU A 5 7.80 2.81 -19.26
N ASP A 6 7.00 2.88 -20.33
CA ASP A 6 7.43 2.43 -21.66
C ASP A 6 8.55 3.32 -22.22
N ASP A 7 8.53 4.62 -21.94
CA ASP A 7 9.62 5.53 -22.29
C ASP A 7 10.92 5.22 -21.53
N PHE A 8 10.83 4.98 -20.22
CA PHE A 8 12.00 4.62 -19.40
C PHE A 8 12.63 3.33 -19.92
N LYS A 9 11.80 2.31 -20.23
CA LYS A 9 12.26 1.08 -20.87
C LYS A 9 13.02 1.32 -22.17
N LYS A 10 12.54 2.22 -23.05
CA LYS A 10 13.22 2.54 -24.32
C LYS A 10 14.59 3.18 -24.11
N ARG A 11 14.78 3.88 -23.00
CA ARG A 11 16.05 4.50 -22.59
C ARG A 11 16.97 3.55 -21.81
N GLY A 12 16.53 2.30 -21.57
CA GLY A 12 17.28 1.34 -20.75
C GLY A 12 17.24 1.65 -19.25
N GLU A 13 16.29 2.49 -18.83
CA GLU A 13 16.12 2.91 -17.44
C GLU A 13 15.12 2.01 -16.70
N ARG A 14 15.34 1.85 -15.40
CA ARG A 14 14.40 1.20 -14.46
C ARG A 14 13.63 2.26 -13.69
N ALA A 15 12.44 1.90 -13.20
CA ALA A 15 11.59 2.79 -12.42
C ALA A 15 11.37 2.26 -11.00
N LEU A 16 11.56 3.11 -9.99
CA LEU A 16 10.90 2.96 -8.70
C LEU A 16 9.53 3.66 -8.77
N VAL A 17 8.45 2.91 -8.56
CA VAL A 17 7.08 3.43 -8.53
C VAL A 17 6.56 3.35 -7.09
N GLY A 18 6.49 4.51 -6.45
CA GLY A 18 5.93 4.66 -5.10
C GLY A 18 4.43 4.89 -5.11
N PHE A 19 3.69 4.19 -4.26
CA PHE A 19 2.28 4.44 -3.96
C PHE A 19 2.10 4.95 -2.53
N ASP A 20 1.40 6.08 -2.37
CA ASP A 20 1.04 6.67 -1.07
C ASP A 20 -0.25 6.05 -0.52
N PHE A 21 -0.24 4.72 -0.42
CA PHE A 21 -1.24 3.93 0.29
C PHE A 21 -0.65 2.56 0.66
N PRO A 22 -1.16 1.93 1.72
CA PRO A 22 -0.77 0.57 2.09
C PRO A 22 -0.89 -0.42 0.94
N LEU A 23 0.21 -1.15 0.66
CA LEU A 23 0.18 -2.24 -0.31
C LEU A 23 -0.30 -3.58 0.29
N GLY A 24 -0.38 -3.69 1.61
CA GLY A 24 -0.83 -4.87 2.32
C GLY A 24 -1.79 -4.55 3.47
N PHE A 25 -2.34 -5.59 4.08
CA PHE A 25 -3.25 -5.50 5.23
C PHE A 25 -2.61 -6.11 6.47
N PRO A 26 -3.08 -5.77 7.69
CA PRO A 26 -2.53 -6.31 8.93
C PRO A 26 -2.51 -7.83 8.94
N ARG A 27 -1.51 -8.37 9.61
CA ARG A 27 -1.27 -9.80 9.69
C ARG A 27 -2.51 -10.59 10.09
N GLY A 28 -2.72 -11.73 9.43
CA GLY A 28 -3.88 -12.59 9.58
C GLY A 28 -5.08 -12.21 8.71
N PHE A 29 -5.07 -11.08 7.99
CA PHE A 29 -6.23 -10.62 7.21
C PHE A 29 -6.64 -11.61 6.11
N ALA A 30 -5.67 -12.13 5.34
CA ALA A 30 -5.95 -13.11 4.28
C ALA A 30 -6.56 -14.40 4.86
N LYS A 31 -6.01 -14.86 5.99
CA LYS A 31 -6.48 -16.05 6.72
C LYS A 31 -7.89 -15.85 7.28
N ALA A 32 -8.16 -14.71 7.91
CA ALA A 32 -9.46 -14.39 8.49
C ALA A 32 -10.57 -14.36 7.43
N LEU A 33 -10.25 -13.94 6.21
CA LEU A 33 -11.18 -13.97 5.08
C LEU A 33 -11.26 -15.34 4.36
N SER A 34 -10.46 -16.32 4.79
CA SER A 34 -10.33 -17.64 4.14
C SER A 34 -10.01 -17.50 2.64
N LEU A 35 -9.08 -16.59 2.31
CA LEU A 35 -8.69 -16.37 0.91
C LEU A 35 -7.80 -17.52 0.40
N PRO A 36 -8.03 -18.01 -0.83
CA PRO A 36 -7.22 -19.08 -1.41
C PRO A 36 -5.89 -18.55 -1.95
N GLY A 37 -4.86 -19.41 -1.97
CA GLY A 37 -3.55 -19.13 -2.58
C GLY A 37 -2.40 -19.30 -1.59
N GLU A 38 -1.19 -19.47 -2.12
CA GLU A 38 0.02 -19.69 -1.33
C GLU A 38 0.64 -18.38 -0.79
N HIS A 39 0.32 -17.25 -1.42
CA HIS A 39 0.85 -15.94 -1.07
C HIS A 39 -0.27 -15.04 -0.53
N PRO A 40 -0.34 -14.81 0.80
CA PRO A 40 -1.40 -14.03 1.43
C PRO A 40 -1.59 -12.61 0.83
N TRP A 41 -0.51 -11.85 0.63
CA TRP A 41 -0.57 -10.52 0.02
C TRP A 41 -1.26 -10.55 -1.37
N ARG A 42 -0.93 -11.56 -2.20
CA ARG A 42 -1.46 -11.69 -3.55
C ARG A 42 -2.92 -12.11 -3.52
N ALA A 43 -3.30 -13.00 -2.61
CA ALA A 43 -4.69 -13.42 -2.42
C ALA A 43 -5.59 -12.22 -2.06
N VAL A 44 -5.10 -11.30 -1.23
CA VAL A 44 -5.80 -10.05 -0.89
C VAL A 44 -5.92 -9.13 -2.11
N TRP A 45 -4.85 -8.94 -2.89
CA TRP A 45 -4.89 -8.16 -4.13
C TRP A 45 -5.91 -8.70 -5.13
N ASP A 46 -5.92 -10.02 -5.32
CA ASP A 46 -6.86 -10.71 -6.20
C ASP A 46 -8.30 -10.56 -5.71
N GLN A 47 -8.53 -10.64 -4.40
CA GLN A 47 -9.85 -10.45 -3.80
C GLN A 47 -10.36 -9.02 -4.01
N LEU A 48 -9.55 -8.00 -3.72
CA LEU A 48 -9.94 -6.60 -3.91
C LEU A 48 -10.23 -6.31 -5.38
N ASN A 49 -9.41 -6.82 -6.30
CA ASN A 49 -9.63 -6.64 -7.74
C ASN A 49 -10.97 -7.25 -8.22
N LYS A 50 -11.48 -8.31 -7.58
CA LYS A 50 -12.80 -8.87 -7.87
C LYS A 50 -13.96 -8.03 -7.30
N MET A 51 -13.75 -7.38 -6.16
CA MET A 51 -14.79 -6.64 -5.43
C MET A 51 -14.94 -5.19 -5.89
N VAL A 52 -13.83 -4.56 -6.26
CA VAL A 52 -13.76 -3.12 -6.53
C VAL A 52 -14.27 -2.82 -7.93
N LYS A 53 -15.15 -1.83 -8.00
CA LYS A 53 -15.58 -1.15 -9.21
C LYS A 53 -15.11 0.29 -9.09
N ASP A 54 -14.27 0.71 -10.03
CA ASP A 54 -13.69 2.05 -10.09
C ASP A 54 -13.81 2.56 -11.53
N LYS A 55 -14.48 3.71 -11.70
CA LYS A 55 -14.80 4.29 -13.01
C LYS A 55 -13.85 5.43 -13.34
N ALA A 56 -13.77 5.78 -14.62
CA ALA A 56 -12.92 6.87 -15.10
C ALA A 56 -13.24 8.25 -14.50
N ASP A 57 -14.45 8.44 -13.97
CA ASP A 57 -14.89 9.64 -13.26
C ASP A 57 -14.58 9.60 -11.75
N ASN A 58 -13.77 8.64 -11.30
CA ASN A 58 -13.44 8.33 -9.90
C ASN A 58 -14.63 7.84 -9.05
N THR A 59 -15.80 7.59 -9.64
CA THR A 59 -16.89 6.93 -8.94
C THR A 59 -16.49 5.49 -8.64
N ASN A 60 -16.50 5.12 -7.36
CA ASN A 60 -16.10 3.80 -6.90
C ASN A 60 -17.02 3.25 -5.79
N ASN A 61 -16.92 1.95 -5.53
CA ASN A 61 -17.74 1.24 -4.54
C ASN A 61 -16.99 0.93 -3.22
N ARG A 62 -15.93 1.68 -2.87
CA ARG A 62 -15.05 1.32 -1.73
C ARG A 62 -15.77 1.12 -0.40
N PHE A 63 -16.84 1.87 -0.13
CA PHE A 63 -17.65 1.69 1.09
C PHE A 63 -18.42 0.37 1.09
N GLY A 64 -19.00 -0.01 -0.05
CA GLY A 64 -19.61 -1.34 -0.20
C GLY A 64 -18.60 -2.47 -0.04
N VAL A 65 -17.38 -2.29 -0.56
CA VAL A 65 -16.28 -3.26 -0.38
C VAL A 65 -15.91 -3.40 1.11
N GLY A 66 -15.70 -2.29 1.81
CA GLY A 66 -15.41 -2.29 3.25
C GLY A 66 -16.53 -2.93 4.08
N SER A 67 -17.78 -2.61 3.78
CA SER A 67 -18.96 -3.20 4.43
C SER A 67 -19.05 -4.72 4.23
N GLU A 68 -18.74 -5.21 3.03
CA GLU A 68 -18.74 -6.65 2.74
C GLU A 68 -17.59 -7.37 3.46
N ILE A 69 -16.41 -6.77 3.50
CA ILE A 69 -15.28 -7.33 4.26
C ILE A 69 -15.62 -7.40 5.75
N ASN A 70 -16.17 -6.32 6.32
CA ASN A 70 -16.66 -6.29 7.70
C ASN A 70 -17.68 -7.40 8.01
N ARG A 71 -18.65 -7.59 7.11
CA ARG A 71 -19.65 -8.67 7.22
C ARG A 71 -18.99 -10.04 7.30
N ARG A 72 -17.96 -10.29 6.48
CA ARG A 72 -17.24 -11.57 6.44
C ARG A 72 -16.32 -11.78 7.64
N LEU A 73 -15.74 -10.71 8.17
CA LEU A 73 -14.82 -10.79 9.31
C LEU A 73 -15.54 -10.90 10.65
N THR A 74 -16.58 -10.09 10.88
CA THR A 74 -17.23 -9.99 12.19
C THR A 74 -18.75 -10.03 12.16
N GLY A 75 -19.37 -9.98 10.97
CA GLY A 75 -20.81 -9.84 10.83
C GLY A 75 -21.35 -8.46 11.23
N GLY A 76 -20.50 -7.52 11.64
CA GLY A 76 -20.88 -6.21 12.17
C GLY A 76 -20.04 -5.07 11.58
N PRO A 77 -20.18 -3.83 12.06
CA PRO A 77 -19.47 -2.66 11.56
C PRO A 77 -18.04 -2.56 12.08
N PHE A 78 -17.24 -3.60 11.80
CA PHE A 78 -15.85 -3.74 12.21
C PHE A 78 -15.10 -4.74 11.29
N PRO A 79 -13.80 -4.53 10.98
CA PRO A 79 -12.92 -3.47 11.47
C PRO A 79 -13.03 -2.13 10.71
N PHE A 80 -13.45 -2.13 9.45
CA PHE A 80 -13.54 -0.89 8.67
C PHE A 80 -14.58 0.07 9.22
N TRP A 81 -14.27 1.36 9.12
CA TRP A 81 -15.16 2.46 9.50
C TRP A 81 -14.90 3.69 8.63
N GLY A 82 -15.79 4.67 8.71
CA GLY A 82 -15.68 5.92 7.97
C GLY A 82 -16.38 5.84 6.63
N CYS A 83 -17.53 6.50 6.53
CA CYS A 83 -18.28 6.71 5.31
C CYS A 83 -19.13 7.98 5.47
N PRO A 84 -19.52 8.66 4.38
CA PRO A 84 -20.49 9.74 4.50
C PRO A 84 -21.85 9.17 4.97
N PRO A 85 -22.72 9.98 5.62
CA PRO A 85 -23.98 9.49 6.21
C PRO A 85 -24.87 8.71 5.23
N LYS A 86 -24.91 9.13 3.96
CA LYS A 86 -25.70 8.48 2.90
C LYS A 86 -25.23 7.07 2.52
N ASP A 87 -23.98 6.74 2.82
CA ASP A 87 -23.36 5.44 2.51
C ASP A 87 -23.24 4.56 3.77
N THR A 88 -23.96 4.90 4.85
CA THR A 88 -24.03 4.10 6.09
C THR A 88 -24.72 2.78 5.84
N LEU A 89 -24.14 1.69 6.34
CA LEU A 89 -24.64 0.32 6.21
C LEU A 89 -24.62 -0.38 7.58
N THR A 90 -25.38 -1.46 7.75
CA THR A 90 -25.39 -2.22 9.02
C THR A 90 -24.00 -2.70 9.42
N THR A 91 -23.13 -2.98 8.45
CA THR A 91 -21.74 -3.40 8.65
C THR A 91 -20.70 -2.33 8.26
N LEU A 92 -21.09 -1.06 8.07
CA LEU A 92 -20.14 0.05 7.93
C LEU A 92 -20.74 1.36 8.46
N GLN A 93 -20.08 1.96 9.45
CA GLN A 93 -20.58 3.15 10.13
C GLN A 93 -19.69 4.38 9.85
N PRO A 94 -20.26 5.60 9.88
CA PRO A 94 -19.49 6.84 9.67
C PRO A 94 -18.35 7.05 10.68
N LYS A 95 -18.46 6.48 11.87
CA LYS A 95 -17.47 6.57 12.94
C LYS A 95 -17.08 5.16 13.38
N ARG A 96 -15.88 5.07 13.96
CA ARG A 96 -15.42 3.86 14.66
C ARG A 96 -16.44 3.46 15.73
N THR A 97 -16.80 2.19 15.76
CA THR A 97 -17.84 1.65 16.64
C THR A 97 -17.29 1.06 17.95
N ARG A 98 -16.06 0.55 17.92
CA ARG A 98 -15.33 0.02 19.08
C ARG A 98 -13.82 -0.01 18.85
N GLU A 99 -13.05 -0.18 19.94
CA GLU A 99 -11.62 -0.41 19.90
C GLU A 99 -11.27 -1.85 19.43
N HIS A 100 -10.03 -2.05 18.97
CA HIS A 100 -9.48 -3.38 18.67
C HIS A 100 -9.09 -4.09 19.98
N GLY A 101 -9.52 -5.34 20.16
CA GLY A 101 -9.17 -6.21 21.28
C GLY A 101 -8.13 -7.28 20.91
N PRO A 102 -7.69 -8.11 21.87
CA PRO A 102 -6.64 -9.11 21.65
C PRO A 102 -6.97 -10.18 20.58
N ASP A 103 -8.25 -10.49 20.39
CA ASP A 103 -8.73 -11.49 19.44
C ASP A 103 -9.07 -10.90 18.06
N ASP A 104 -8.96 -9.59 17.89
CA ASP A 104 -9.19 -8.93 16.61
C ASP A 104 -7.93 -8.95 15.73
N LEU A 105 -8.13 -8.75 14.43
CA LEU A 105 -7.01 -8.35 13.56
C LEU A 105 -6.38 -7.06 14.09
N PRO A 106 -5.05 -6.88 13.99
CA PRO A 106 -4.39 -5.68 14.48
C PRO A 106 -4.96 -4.40 13.85
N GLU A 107 -5.01 -3.31 14.63
CA GLU A 107 -5.43 -2.01 14.11
C GLU A 107 -4.43 -1.43 13.11
N PHE A 108 -3.15 -1.75 13.31
CA PHE A 108 -2.00 -1.25 12.57
C PHE A 108 -1.15 -2.42 12.09
N ARG A 109 -0.54 -2.25 10.92
CA ARG A 109 0.59 -3.07 10.47
C ARG A 109 1.83 -2.65 11.26
N TYR A 110 2.84 -3.52 11.31
CA TYR A 110 4.15 -3.14 11.82
C TYR A 110 4.77 -1.97 11.05
N ALA A 111 4.50 -1.88 9.74
CA ALA A 111 4.91 -0.74 8.92
C ALA A 111 4.28 0.58 9.39
N ASP A 112 3.01 0.55 9.81
CA ASP A 112 2.31 1.74 10.31
C ASP A 112 2.86 2.15 11.69
N GLU A 113 3.23 1.19 12.53
CA GLU A 113 3.86 1.45 13.83
C GLU A 113 5.27 2.07 13.69
N ALA A 114 6.02 1.67 12.66
CA ALA A 114 7.32 2.26 12.33
C ALA A 114 7.19 3.71 11.81
N ALA A 115 6.13 4.00 11.07
CA ALA A 115 5.87 5.33 10.50
C ALA A 115 5.06 6.22 11.46
N LYS A 116 5.76 7.12 12.18
CA LYS A 116 5.11 8.08 13.09
C LYS A 116 3.98 8.85 12.40
N GLY A 117 2.77 8.72 12.96
CA GLY A 117 1.57 9.43 12.47
C GLY A 117 0.79 8.69 11.40
N ALA A 118 1.14 7.43 11.08
CA ALA A 118 0.33 6.59 10.22
C ALA A 118 -1.09 6.42 10.77
N HIS A 119 -2.06 6.45 9.86
CA HIS A 119 -3.46 6.19 10.19
C HIS A 119 -3.78 4.72 9.97
N SER A 120 -4.74 4.21 10.73
CA SER A 120 -5.21 2.83 10.54
C SER A 120 -5.77 2.64 9.13
N ILE A 121 -5.33 1.56 8.48
CA ILE A 121 -5.89 1.07 7.22
C ILE A 121 -7.38 0.72 7.31
N TRP A 122 -7.95 0.61 8.51
CA TRP A 122 -9.38 0.39 8.68
C TRP A 122 -10.23 1.67 8.45
N LYS A 123 -9.61 2.84 8.30
CA LYS A 123 -10.31 4.10 8.02
C LYS A 123 -10.54 4.28 6.50
N LEU A 124 -11.81 4.35 6.09
CA LEU A 124 -12.21 4.44 4.68
C LEU A 124 -12.59 5.85 4.19
N TYR A 125 -12.78 6.79 5.10
CA TYR A 125 -13.21 8.14 4.75
C TYR A 125 -12.65 9.21 5.69
N TYR A 126 -12.77 10.48 5.25
CA TYR A 126 -12.23 11.69 5.89
C TYR A 126 -10.71 11.83 5.81
N ASN A 127 -10.19 12.95 6.33
CA ASN A 127 -8.76 13.26 6.32
C ASN A 127 -7.95 12.14 6.99
N GLY A 128 -6.86 11.74 6.33
CA GLY A 128 -6.00 10.64 6.79
C GLY A 128 -6.56 9.24 6.50
N SER A 129 -7.57 9.10 5.65
CA SER A 129 -8.09 7.80 5.23
C SER A 129 -7.15 7.10 4.25
N VAL A 130 -6.29 6.23 4.76
CA VAL A 130 -5.44 5.37 3.94
C VAL A 130 -6.13 4.07 3.51
N GLY A 131 -7.12 3.58 4.28
CA GLY A 131 -7.88 2.37 3.94
C GLY A 131 -8.70 2.50 2.67
N GLY A 132 -9.39 3.63 2.53
CA GLY A 132 -10.17 3.93 1.33
C GLY A 132 -9.30 4.04 0.09
N GLN A 133 -8.06 4.52 0.24
CA GLN A 133 -7.06 4.58 -0.82
C GLN A 133 -6.52 3.19 -1.14
N ALA A 134 -6.19 2.38 -0.13
CA ALA A 134 -5.71 1.01 -0.31
C ALA A 134 -6.73 0.12 -1.06
N ILE A 135 -8.02 0.19 -0.69
CA ILE A 135 -9.09 -0.59 -1.35
C ILE A 135 -9.11 -0.35 -2.86
N VAL A 136 -9.00 0.90 -3.32
CA VAL A 136 -9.06 1.23 -4.75
C VAL A 136 -7.68 1.19 -5.44
N GLY A 137 -6.63 1.50 -4.68
CA GLY A 137 -5.24 1.62 -5.14
C GLY A 137 -4.56 0.27 -5.37
N ILE A 138 -4.79 -0.71 -4.50
CA ILE A 138 -4.23 -2.06 -4.65
C ILE A 138 -4.64 -2.69 -5.99
N PRO A 139 -5.93 -2.67 -6.42
CA PRO A 139 -6.29 -3.12 -7.77
C PRO A 139 -5.54 -2.41 -8.91
N ALA A 140 -5.21 -1.11 -8.75
CA ALA A 140 -4.41 -0.39 -9.74
C ALA A 140 -2.95 -0.85 -9.76
N ALA A 141 -2.32 -1.02 -8.59
CA ALA A 141 -0.97 -1.57 -8.46
C ALA A 141 -0.90 -3.01 -8.99
N ARG A 142 -1.92 -3.83 -8.74
CA ARG A 142 -2.07 -5.17 -9.30
C ARG A 142 -2.09 -5.16 -10.82
N ARG A 143 -2.93 -4.30 -11.43
CA ARG A 143 -2.98 -4.18 -12.91
C ARG A 143 -1.63 -3.77 -13.49
N LEU A 144 -0.90 -2.87 -12.82
CA LEU A 144 0.46 -2.50 -13.23
C LEU A 144 1.41 -3.70 -13.15
N LYS A 145 1.39 -4.44 -12.05
CA LYS A 145 2.21 -5.65 -11.88
C LYS A 145 1.89 -6.68 -12.96
N ASP A 146 0.62 -7.02 -13.15
CA ASP A 146 0.19 -8.03 -14.12
C ASP A 146 0.52 -7.63 -15.56
N ALA A 147 0.36 -6.35 -15.93
CA ALA A 147 0.68 -5.85 -17.26
C ALA A 147 2.19 -5.89 -17.59
N ARG A 148 3.04 -6.01 -16.58
CA ARG A 148 4.51 -6.09 -16.72
C ARG A 148 5.07 -7.49 -16.47
N GLY A 149 4.28 -8.39 -15.88
CA GLY A 149 4.72 -9.74 -15.55
C GLY A 149 5.98 -9.72 -14.69
N ASP A 150 6.99 -10.48 -15.11
CA ASP A 150 8.26 -10.57 -14.38
C ASP A 150 9.14 -9.32 -14.46
N ALA A 151 8.85 -8.40 -15.38
CA ALA A 151 9.55 -7.13 -15.45
C ALA A 151 9.12 -6.14 -14.35
N ALA A 152 8.16 -6.51 -13.50
CA ALA A 152 7.82 -5.75 -12.30
C ALA A 152 7.93 -6.61 -11.05
N ARG A 153 8.36 -6.00 -9.95
CA ARG A 153 8.41 -6.63 -8.61
C ARG A 153 7.74 -5.73 -7.59
N VAL A 154 6.95 -6.30 -6.70
CA VAL A 154 6.36 -5.61 -5.55
C VAL A 154 7.22 -5.86 -4.33
N TRP A 155 7.90 -4.82 -3.83
CA TRP A 155 8.67 -4.91 -2.59
C TRP A 155 7.77 -4.64 -1.37
N PRO A 156 7.97 -5.34 -0.23
CA PRO A 156 8.95 -6.42 0.00
C PRO A 156 8.45 -7.82 -0.41
N PHE A 157 7.20 -7.95 -0.86
CA PHE A 157 6.53 -9.23 -1.09
C PHE A 157 7.25 -10.20 -2.02
N GLU A 158 7.89 -9.71 -3.09
CA GLU A 158 8.52 -10.54 -4.13
C GLU A 158 10.04 -10.53 -4.09
N THR A 159 10.62 -9.62 -3.31
CA THR A 159 12.08 -9.41 -3.26
C THR A 159 12.66 -9.70 -1.87
N GLY A 160 11.80 -9.81 -0.86
CA GLY A 160 12.20 -9.82 0.54
C GLY A 160 12.87 -8.50 0.93
N PHE A 161 13.50 -8.53 2.10
CA PHE A 161 14.31 -7.42 2.57
C PHE A 161 15.79 -7.69 2.34
N LYS A 162 16.38 -6.94 1.41
CA LYS A 162 17.81 -6.93 1.13
C LYS A 162 18.17 -5.66 0.37
N ALA A 163 19.43 -5.25 0.45
CA ALA A 163 19.92 -4.24 -0.47
C ALA A 163 19.88 -4.82 -1.89
N LEU A 164 19.10 -4.19 -2.79
CA LEU A 164 18.91 -4.69 -4.14
C LEU A 164 20.19 -4.46 -4.97
N THR A 165 20.70 -5.52 -5.58
CA THR A 165 21.84 -5.50 -6.49
C THR A 165 21.39 -5.51 -7.96
N GLU A 166 22.30 -5.22 -8.90
CA GLU A 166 22.01 -5.36 -10.33
C GLU A 166 21.58 -6.79 -10.71
N ALA A 167 22.13 -7.81 -10.05
CA ALA A 167 21.73 -9.20 -10.26
C ALA A 167 20.29 -9.47 -9.79
N ASP A 168 19.89 -8.87 -8.66
CA ASP A 168 18.49 -8.97 -8.17
C ASP A 168 17.50 -8.27 -9.10
N LEU A 169 17.98 -7.30 -9.89
CA LEU A 169 17.20 -6.48 -10.81
C LEU A 169 17.38 -6.92 -12.28
N GLU A 170 17.98 -8.07 -12.53
CA GLU A 170 18.09 -8.61 -13.89
C GLU A 170 16.68 -8.88 -14.45
N GLY A 171 16.39 -8.32 -15.62
CA GLY A 171 15.06 -8.40 -16.24
C GLY A 171 13.95 -7.56 -15.56
N VAL A 172 14.20 -7.01 -14.36
CA VAL A 172 13.28 -6.13 -13.65
C VAL A 172 13.40 -4.70 -14.18
N LEU A 173 12.28 -4.14 -14.62
CA LEU A 173 12.16 -2.76 -15.11
C LEU A 173 11.43 -1.84 -14.14
N VAL A 174 10.61 -2.41 -13.26
CA VAL A 174 9.78 -1.65 -12.31
C VAL A 174 9.86 -2.29 -10.94
N VAL A 175 10.23 -1.51 -9.93
CA VAL A 175 10.03 -1.87 -8.52
C VAL A 175 8.86 -1.05 -8.00
N ILE A 176 7.82 -1.73 -7.54
CA ILE A 176 6.65 -1.13 -6.90
C ILE A 176 6.89 -1.16 -5.39
N ALA A 177 6.75 -0.01 -4.75
CA ALA A 177 6.90 0.12 -3.31
C ALA A 177 5.80 1.00 -2.72
N GLU A 178 5.46 0.74 -1.46
CA GLU A 178 4.70 1.69 -0.66
C GLU A 178 5.64 2.82 -0.21
N VAL A 179 5.17 4.05 -0.29
CA VAL A 179 5.90 5.24 0.14
C VAL A 179 5.01 6.08 1.04
N TYR A 180 5.62 6.86 1.92
CA TYR A 180 4.89 7.79 2.77
C TYR A 180 5.51 9.19 2.66
N PRO A 181 4.96 10.09 1.81
CA PRO A 181 5.56 11.39 1.51
C PRO A 181 5.80 12.27 2.74
N SER A 182 5.06 12.03 3.83
CA SER A 182 5.22 12.75 5.09
C SER A 182 6.47 12.36 5.89
N LEU A 183 7.22 11.32 5.50
CA LEU A 183 8.54 11.02 6.08
C LEU A 183 9.57 12.11 5.81
N LEU A 184 9.37 12.88 4.73
CA LEU A 184 10.26 13.95 4.32
C LEU A 184 9.61 15.31 4.57
N LYS A 185 10.41 16.25 5.07
CA LYS A 185 9.96 17.64 5.20
C LYS A 185 10.04 18.32 3.83
N ALA A 186 8.91 18.38 3.14
CA ALA A 186 8.78 19.18 1.93
C ALA A 186 8.44 20.64 2.26
N THR A 187 9.06 21.57 1.53
CA THR A 187 8.72 23.00 1.58
C THR A 187 7.99 23.36 0.29
N PRO A 188 6.67 23.64 0.34
CA PRO A 188 5.94 24.07 -0.84
C PRO A 188 6.44 25.42 -1.35
N ALA A 189 6.56 25.57 -2.66
CA ALA A 189 6.77 26.85 -3.30
C ALA A 189 5.51 27.75 -3.16
N PRO A 190 5.61 29.08 -3.31
CA PRO A 190 4.45 29.96 -3.30
C PRO A 190 3.38 29.51 -4.31
N GLY A 191 2.17 29.22 -3.83
CA GLY A 191 1.06 28.72 -4.65
C GLY A 191 1.08 27.22 -4.95
N GLU A 192 2.09 26.47 -4.50
CA GLU A 192 2.17 25.02 -4.68
C GLU A 192 1.22 24.31 -3.70
N VAL A 193 0.43 23.36 -4.21
CA VAL A 193 -0.38 22.47 -3.37
C VAL A 193 0.57 21.62 -2.53
N LYS A 194 0.33 21.54 -1.22
CA LYS A 194 1.19 20.81 -0.28
C LYS A 194 1.49 19.37 -0.74
N ASP A 195 0.47 18.62 -1.13
CA ASP A 195 0.62 17.23 -1.54
C ASP A 195 1.50 17.10 -2.80
N LEU A 196 1.42 18.05 -3.74
CA LEU A 196 2.29 18.10 -4.91
C LEU A 196 3.75 18.28 -4.48
N ALA A 197 4.01 19.21 -3.56
CA ALA A 197 5.34 19.44 -3.01
C ALA A 197 5.91 18.19 -2.32
N GLN A 198 5.06 17.45 -1.59
CA GLN A 198 5.46 16.21 -0.91
C GLN A 198 5.84 15.10 -1.90
N VAL A 199 5.01 14.87 -2.93
CA VAL A 199 5.30 13.86 -3.97
C VAL A 199 6.59 14.21 -4.73
N ARG A 200 6.74 15.47 -5.12
CA ARG A 200 7.95 15.95 -5.81
C ARG A 200 9.20 15.79 -4.94
N ALA A 201 9.16 16.24 -3.69
CA ALA A 201 10.30 16.14 -2.78
C ALA A 201 10.70 14.68 -2.51
N GLN A 202 9.75 13.77 -2.43
CA GLN A 202 10.04 12.35 -2.26
C GLN A 202 10.65 11.70 -3.51
N ALA A 203 10.13 12.01 -4.70
CA ALA A 203 10.72 11.55 -5.95
C ALA A 203 12.16 12.06 -6.12
N GLU A 204 12.40 13.36 -5.88
CA GLU A 204 13.74 13.96 -5.91
C GLU A 204 14.68 13.34 -4.86
N HIS A 205 14.17 13.00 -3.67
CA HIS A 205 14.96 12.36 -2.62
C HIS A 205 15.46 10.98 -3.05
N PHE A 206 14.58 10.13 -3.57
CA PHE A 206 14.98 8.80 -4.03
C PHE A 206 15.90 8.86 -5.26
N ALA A 207 15.66 9.80 -6.19
CA ALA A 207 16.56 10.02 -7.32
C ALA A 207 17.98 10.39 -6.86
N LYS A 208 18.12 11.31 -5.90
CA LYS A 208 19.44 11.69 -5.34
C LYS A 208 20.12 10.54 -4.61
N LEU A 209 19.36 9.67 -3.95
CA LEU A 209 19.90 8.47 -3.32
C LEU A 209 20.38 7.46 -4.37
N ASP A 210 19.66 7.33 -5.48
CA ASP A 210 20.05 6.45 -6.59
C ASP A 210 21.33 6.92 -7.27
N GLU A 211 21.41 8.21 -7.62
CA GLU A 211 22.62 8.86 -8.16
C GLU A 211 23.83 8.70 -7.23
N ALA A 212 23.61 8.67 -5.91
CA ALA A 212 24.64 8.48 -4.90
C ALA A 212 24.96 7.00 -4.59
N GLY A 213 24.30 6.03 -5.24
CA GLY A 213 24.46 4.59 -4.98
C GLY A 213 23.95 4.14 -3.61
N LYS A 214 23.02 4.89 -3.00
CA LYS A 214 22.50 4.67 -1.64
C LYS A 214 21.06 4.19 -1.60
N LEU A 215 20.33 4.26 -2.71
CA LEU A 215 18.92 3.84 -2.77
C LEU A 215 18.74 2.36 -2.44
N ALA A 216 19.62 1.50 -2.96
CA ALA A 216 19.56 0.05 -2.75
C ALA A 216 19.48 -0.33 -1.26
N ALA A 217 20.22 0.36 -0.40
CA ALA A 217 20.26 0.07 1.03
C ALA A 217 18.91 0.30 1.74
N LEU A 218 18.01 1.11 1.17
CA LEU A 218 16.68 1.35 1.75
C LEU A 218 15.74 0.15 1.64
N PHE A 219 16.04 -0.82 0.78
CA PHE A 219 15.26 -2.06 0.64
C PHE A 219 15.68 -3.16 1.63
N ALA A 220 16.72 -2.92 2.43
CA ALA A 220 17.21 -3.84 3.46
C ALA A 220 16.23 -3.94 4.64
N ALA A 221 16.41 -4.97 5.46
CA ALA A 221 15.49 -5.25 6.57
C ALA A 221 15.48 -4.10 7.57
N PRO A 222 14.29 -3.73 8.10
CA PRO A 222 14.23 -2.82 9.23
C PRO A 222 14.92 -3.46 10.43
N LYS A 223 15.34 -2.62 11.38
CA LYS A 223 15.84 -3.11 12.68
C LYS A 223 14.64 -3.56 13.54
N ALA A 224 14.11 -4.74 13.23
CA ALA A 224 12.94 -5.33 13.86
C ALA A 224 13.18 -6.82 14.14
N ALA A 225 12.28 -7.43 14.92
CA ALA A 225 12.29 -8.87 15.15
C ALA A 225 11.93 -9.65 13.88
N ASP A 226 12.35 -10.91 13.79
CA ASP A 226 12.11 -11.76 12.61
C ASP A 226 10.62 -11.87 12.26
N GLU A 227 9.74 -11.98 13.27
CA GLU A 227 8.28 -12.03 13.10
C GLU A 227 7.72 -10.80 12.35
N VAL A 228 8.33 -9.63 12.53
CA VAL A 228 7.93 -8.39 11.85
C VAL A 228 8.32 -8.46 10.37
N VAL A 229 9.54 -8.90 10.10
CA VAL A 229 10.07 -9.06 8.74
C VAL A 229 9.25 -10.10 7.97
N GLU A 230 8.94 -11.23 8.61
CA GLU A 230 8.11 -12.30 8.05
C GLU A 230 6.69 -11.81 7.73
N ALA A 231 6.03 -11.12 8.66
CA ALA A 231 4.69 -10.57 8.43
C ALA A 231 4.67 -9.53 7.30
N ALA A 232 5.69 -8.66 7.25
CA ALA A 232 5.84 -7.65 6.20
C ALA A 232 6.01 -8.27 4.81
N VAL A 233 6.83 -9.32 4.67
CA VAL A 233 7.02 -10.04 3.39
C VAL A 233 5.81 -10.90 3.03
N ALA A 234 5.11 -11.48 4.01
CA ALA A 234 3.99 -12.37 3.75
C ALA A 234 2.70 -11.63 3.34
N GLU A 235 2.34 -10.54 4.04
CA GLU A 235 1.03 -9.90 3.87
C GLU A 235 0.94 -8.40 4.16
N GLU A 236 1.74 -7.86 5.10
CA GLU A 236 1.56 -6.47 5.55
C GLU A 236 2.20 -5.44 4.59
N GLY A 237 3.36 -5.75 4.01
CA GLY A 237 4.17 -4.80 3.25
C GLY A 237 5.02 -3.90 4.17
N TRP A 238 5.73 -2.94 3.58
CA TRP A 238 6.55 -1.96 4.31
C TRP A 238 6.62 -0.62 3.59
N ILE A 239 6.79 0.46 4.34
CA ILE A 239 6.97 1.81 3.81
C ILE A 239 8.45 2.02 3.51
N LEU A 240 8.80 2.31 2.25
CA LEU A 240 10.20 2.51 1.87
C LEU A 240 10.79 3.74 2.58
N GLY A 241 11.83 3.52 3.38
CA GLY A 241 12.51 4.55 4.16
C GLY A 241 11.96 4.78 5.58
N ALA A 242 10.99 3.97 6.03
CA ALA A 242 10.54 3.94 7.43
C ALA A 242 11.45 3.07 8.32
#